data_AF-A0A925YFR5-F1
#
_entry.id   AF-A0A925YFR5-F1
#
_cell.length_a   1.000
_cell.length_b   1.000
_cell.length_c   1.000
_cell.angle_alpha   90.00
_cell.angle_beta   90.00
_cell.angle_gamma   90.00
#
_symmetry.space_group_name_H-M   'P 1'
#
loop_
_entity.id
_entity.type
_entity.pdbx_description
1 polymer ?
#
loop_
_entity_poly.entity_id
_entity_poly.type
_entity_poly.pdbx_seq_one_letter_code
_entity_poly.pdbx_strand_id
1 'polypeptide(L)'
;MQAQETILFFAVAALALALIVGLVAPWVRSGRDLAKPVESPPNNLGAVEVVAEAPAAIPAPPVVHMICPTCRRQFAGGLRYCPYDARVLTANVHQTGAQISQAASMASMSASASHAEKICPSCSRRYDLVAQVCGRDGTALVSVN
;
A
#
# COMPACT_ATOMS: atom_id res chain seq x y z
N MET A 1 32.21 16.47 -47.75
CA MET A 1 31.23 15.42 -47.40
C MET A 1 31.09 15.20 -45.88
N GLN A 2 32.12 15.42 -45.05
CA GLN A 2 32.02 15.18 -43.60
C GLN A 2 31.16 16.18 -42.79
N ALA A 3 30.97 17.42 -43.26
CA ALA A 3 30.24 18.44 -42.50
C ALA A 3 28.72 18.21 -42.45
N GLN A 4 28.12 17.56 -43.47
CA GLN A 4 26.69 17.27 -43.46
C GLN A 4 26.35 16.11 -42.52
N GLU A 5 27.18 15.06 -42.49
CA GLU A 5 26.97 13.92 -41.59
C GLU A 5 27.03 14.34 -40.13
N THR A 6 28.02 15.18 -39.75
CA THR A 6 28.14 15.65 -38.37
C THR A 6 26.91 16.45 -37.93
N ILE A 7 26.41 17.35 -38.78
CA ILE A 7 25.18 18.12 -38.48
C ILE A 7 23.99 17.19 -38.27
N LEU A 8 23.85 16.16 -39.11
CA LEU A 8 22.73 15.22 -39.04
C LEU A 8 22.80 14.37 -37.76
N PHE A 9 24.00 13.92 -37.35
CA PHE A 9 24.20 13.22 -36.08
C PHE A 9 23.79 14.06 -34.86
N PHE A 10 24.20 15.33 -34.81
CA PHE A 10 23.81 16.20 -33.69
C PHE A 10 22.32 16.51 -33.68
N ALA A 11 21.70 16.69 -34.84
CA ALA A 11 20.26 16.90 -34.95
C ALA A 11 19.47 15.70 -34.41
N VAL A 12 19.85 14.48 -34.81
CA VAL A 12 19.22 13.24 -34.33
C VAL A 12 19.46 13.05 -32.83
N ALA A 13 20.68 13.27 -32.35
CA ALA A 13 21.01 13.14 -30.93
C ALA A 13 20.20 14.13 -30.07
N ALA A 14 20.06 15.38 -30.50
CA ALA A 14 19.27 16.40 -29.81
C ALA A 14 17.78 16.03 -29.77
N LEU A 15 17.24 15.53 -30.89
CA LEU A 15 15.85 15.12 -30.98
C LEU A 15 15.57 13.88 -30.10
N ALA A 16 16.48 12.91 -30.07
CA ALA A 16 16.39 11.76 -29.19
C ALA A 16 16.44 12.18 -27.70
N LEU A 17 17.34 13.08 -27.32
CA LEU A 17 17.40 13.64 -25.97
C LEU A 17 16.11 14.36 -25.58
N ALA A 18 15.56 15.17 -26.49
CA ALA A 18 14.30 15.86 -26.25
C ALA A 18 13.13 14.89 -26.02
N LEU A 19 13.05 13.79 -26.78
CA LEU A 19 12.05 12.75 -26.58
C LEU A 19 12.23 12.01 -25.25
N ILE A 20 13.46 11.63 -24.90
CA ILE A 20 13.77 10.97 -23.63
C ILE A 20 13.39 11.89 -22.46
N VAL A 21 13.78 13.16 -22.51
CA VAL A 21 13.42 14.14 -21.47
C VAL A 21 11.91 14.33 -21.41
N GLY A 22 11.22 14.45 -22.55
CA GLY A 22 9.77 14.58 -22.61
C GLY A 22 9.03 13.39 -22.01
N LEU A 23 9.54 12.17 -22.19
CA LEU A 23 8.97 10.94 -21.63
C LEU A 23 9.28 10.77 -20.13
N VAL A 24 10.49 11.14 -19.69
CA VAL A 24 10.96 10.91 -18.32
C VAL A 24 10.55 12.04 -17.36
N ALA A 25 10.47 13.29 -17.84
CA ALA A 25 10.11 14.47 -17.03
C ALA A 25 8.80 14.34 -16.23
N PRO A 26 7.67 13.85 -16.78
CA PRO A 26 6.44 13.70 -15.99
C PRO A 26 6.59 12.67 -14.86
N TRP A 27 7.36 11.61 -15.08
CA TRP A 27 7.64 10.59 -14.07
C TRP A 27 8.52 11.12 -12.93
N VAL A 28 9.56 11.90 -13.27
CA VAL A 28 10.46 12.51 -12.28
C VAL A 28 9.75 13.60 -11.47
N ARG A 29 8.85 14.38 -12.09
CA ARG A 29 8.05 15.40 -11.38
C ARG A 29 7.11 14.74 -10.36
N SER A 30 6.43 13.67 -10.75
CA SER A 30 5.50 12.94 -9.86
C SER A 30 6.18 12.32 -8.64
N GLY A 31 7.47 11.95 -8.74
CA GLY A 31 8.27 11.49 -7.60
C GLY A 31 8.61 12.59 -6.59
N ARG A 32 8.72 13.86 -7.01
CA ARG A 32 9.05 14.97 -6.11
C ARG A 32 7.86 15.41 -5.26
N ASP A 33 6.64 15.21 -5.74
CA ASP A 33 5.42 15.53 -4.98
C ASP A 33 5.24 14.62 -3.76
N LEU A 34 5.87 13.43 -3.75
CA LEU A 34 5.90 12.51 -2.61
C LEU A 34 6.91 12.92 -1.51
N ALA A 35 7.82 13.85 -1.81
CA ALA A 35 8.84 14.31 -0.87
C ALA A 35 8.46 15.61 -0.15
N LYS A 36 7.29 16.20 -0.45
CA LYS A 36 6.79 17.31 0.36
C LYS A 36 6.31 16.71 1.69
N PRO A 37 6.94 17.04 2.84
CA PRO A 37 6.39 16.67 4.12
C PRO A 37 4.95 17.22 4.16
N VAL A 38 4.01 16.36 4.52
CA VAL A 38 2.62 16.75 4.76
C VAL A 38 2.67 17.85 5.83
N GLU A 39 2.53 19.10 5.38
CA GLU A 39 2.35 20.22 6.27
C GLU A 39 1.02 19.96 6.98
N SER A 40 1.11 19.63 8.27
CA SER A 40 -0.04 19.37 9.11
C SER A 40 -1.07 20.50 8.90
N PRO A 41 -2.35 20.17 8.67
CA PRO A 41 -3.37 21.20 8.52
C PRO A 41 -3.33 22.12 9.75
N PRO A 42 -3.49 23.44 9.58
CA PRO A 42 -3.46 24.36 10.70
C PRO A 42 -4.57 23.97 11.67
N ASN A 43 -4.17 23.65 12.90
CA ASN A 43 -5.05 23.47 14.06
C ASN A 43 -5.80 24.78 14.31
N ASN A 44 -6.85 25.03 13.54
CA ASN A 44 -7.88 26.01 13.82
C ASN A 44 -9.14 25.25 14.19
N LEU A 45 -9.05 24.44 15.24
CA LEU A 45 -10.19 24.10 16.05
C LEU A 45 -10.07 24.99 17.28
N GLY A 46 -10.94 26.01 17.31
CA GLY A 46 -11.13 26.83 18.49
C GLY A 46 -11.25 25.95 19.73
N ALA A 47 -10.65 26.42 20.82
CA ALA A 47 -10.75 25.85 22.14
C ALA A 47 -12.22 25.56 22.47
N VAL A 48 -12.62 24.30 22.30
CA VAL A 48 -13.70 23.73 23.09
C VAL A 48 -12.98 23.07 24.25
N GLU A 49 -12.91 23.78 25.38
CA GLU A 49 -12.57 23.17 26.66
C GLU A 49 -13.56 22.02 26.90
N VAL A 50 -13.10 20.80 26.65
CA VAL A 50 -13.83 19.60 27.08
C VAL A 50 -13.36 19.29 28.48
N VAL A 51 -14.23 19.62 29.43
CA VAL A 51 -14.15 19.25 30.84
C VAL A 51 -13.93 17.74 30.93
N ALA A 52 -12.92 17.36 31.72
CA ALA A 52 -12.53 15.99 31.98
C ALA A 52 -13.62 15.26 32.76
N GLU A 53 -14.45 14.50 32.04
CA GLU A 53 -15.26 13.41 32.57
C GLU A 53 -15.24 12.33 31.49
N ALA A 54 -14.52 11.24 31.71
CA ALA A 54 -14.23 10.24 30.69
C ALA A 54 -15.50 9.56 30.14
N PRO A 55 -15.83 9.72 28.83
CA PRO A 55 -16.82 8.90 28.17
C PRO A 55 -16.16 8.05 27.07
N ALA A 56 -16.77 6.89 26.82
CA ALA A 56 -16.32 5.91 25.85
C ALA A 56 -15.97 6.53 24.47
N ALA A 57 -14.79 6.19 23.97
CA ALA A 57 -14.29 6.63 22.67
C ALA A 57 -15.26 6.24 21.55
N ILE A 58 -15.76 7.24 20.81
CA ILE A 58 -16.46 7.02 19.54
C ILE A 58 -15.42 6.46 18.56
N PRO A 59 -15.60 5.24 18.00
CA PRO A 59 -14.68 4.72 17.02
C PRO A 59 -14.71 5.61 15.76
N ALA A 60 -13.55 6.13 15.37
CA ALA A 60 -13.40 6.84 14.11
C ALA A 60 -13.88 5.94 12.95
N PRO A 61 -14.56 6.50 11.94
CA PRO A 61 -15.07 5.71 10.83
C PRO A 61 -13.92 5.00 10.11
N PRO A 62 -14.13 3.76 9.64
CA PRO A 62 -13.10 3.01 8.94
C PRO A 62 -12.68 3.79 7.69
N VAL A 63 -11.40 4.18 7.64
CA VAL A 63 -10.80 4.78 6.44
C VAL A 63 -10.68 3.69 5.38
N VAL A 64 -11.57 3.75 4.39
CA VAL A 64 -11.54 2.83 3.24
C VAL A 64 -10.45 3.29 2.28
N HIS A 65 -9.41 2.47 2.13
CA HIS A 65 -8.37 2.67 1.14
C HIS A 65 -8.65 1.80 -0.09
N MET A 66 -8.42 2.36 -1.27
CA MET A 66 -8.58 1.69 -2.55
C MET A 66 -7.20 1.26 -3.05
N ILE A 67 -7.02 0.01 -3.47
CA ILE A 67 -5.74 -0.53 -3.92
C ILE A 67 -5.81 -0.95 -5.39
N CYS A 68 -4.81 -0.58 -6.18
CA CYS A 68 -4.68 -1.10 -7.54
C CYS A 68 -4.07 -2.52 -7.52
N PRO A 69 -4.69 -3.53 -8.16
CA PRO A 69 -4.18 -4.90 -8.16
C PRO A 69 -2.87 -5.06 -8.94
N THR A 70 -2.58 -4.18 -9.90
CA THR A 70 -1.38 -4.25 -10.73
C THR A 70 -0.19 -3.57 -10.07
N CYS A 71 -0.34 -2.29 -9.73
CA CYS A 71 0.76 -1.47 -9.22
C CYS A 71 0.84 -1.46 -7.68
N ARG A 72 -0.13 -2.07 -7.00
CA ARG A 72 -0.23 -2.19 -5.53
C ARG A 72 -0.21 -0.86 -4.77
N ARG A 73 -0.47 0.25 -5.45
CA ARG A 73 -0.59 1.57 -4.84
C ARG A 73 -1.93 1.72 -4.11
N GLN A 74 -1.89 2.45 -3.00
CA GLN A 74 -3.06 2.79 -2.20
C GLN A 74 -3.55 4.19 -2.58
N PHE A 75 -4.86 4.37 -2.63
CA PHE A 75 -5.55 5.60 -2.96
C PHE A 75 -6.62 5.89 -1.91
N ALA A 76 -6.96 7.17 -1.74
CA ALA A 76 -8.06 7.58 -0.88
C ALA A 76 -9.40 7.04 -1.41
N GLY A 77 -10.33 6.76 -0.49
CA GLY A 77 -11.69 6.37 -0.84
C GLY A 77 -12.36 7.42 -1.73
N GLY A 78 -12.98 6.97 -2.83
CA GLY A 78 -13.67 7.82 -3.81
C GLY A 78 -13.16 7.67 -5.25
N LEU A 79 -11.90 7.26 -5.44
CA LEU A 79 -11.40 6.90 -6.77
C LEU A 79 -11.84 5.48 -7.15
N ARG A 80 -12.37 5.32 -8.37
CA ARG A 80 -12.78 4.01 -8.91
C ARG A 80 -11.72 3.36 -9.82
N TYR A 81 -10.89 4.17 -10.46
CA TYR A 81 -9.87 3.72 -11.41
C TYR A 81 -8.50 4.25 -11.02
N CYS A 82 -7.47 3.46 -11.27
CA CYS A 82 -6.09 3.86 -11.07
C CYS A 82 -5.64 4.81 -12.19
N PRO A 83 -5.04 5.97 -11.88
CA PRO A 83 -4.59 6.94 -12.88
C PRO A 83 -3.38 6.47 -13.71
N TYR A 84 -2.71 5.38 -13.30
CA TYR A 84 -1.50 4.88 -13.95
C TYR A 84 -1.77 3.77 -14.96
N ASP A 85 -2.74 2.89 -14.68
CA ASP A 85 -3.03 1.70 -15.49
C ASP A 85 -4.53 1.58 -15.84
N ALA A 86 -5.34 2.58 -15.51
CA ALA A 86 -6.78 2.67 -15.80
C ALA A 86 -7.62 1.47 -15.31
N ARG A 87 -7.08 0.64 -14.42
CA ARG A 87 -7.77 -0.52 -13.85
C ARG A 87 -8.62 -0.13 -12.65
N VAL A 88 -9.65 -0.93 -12.42
CA VAL A 88 -10.55 -0.78 -11.27
C VAL A 88 -9.78 -0.98 -9.97
N LEU A 89 -9.93 -0.03 -9.05
CA LEU A 89 -9.36 -0.14 -7.71
C LEU A 89 -10.24 -1.04 -6.85
N THR A 90 -9.60 -1.90 -6.06
CA THR A 90 -10.29 -2.79 -5.11
C THR A 90 -10.17 -2.22 -3.71
N ALA A 91 -11.29 -2.12 -2.98
CA ALA A 91 -11.27 -1.69 -1.60
C ALA A 91 -10.44 -2.67 -0.76
N ASN A 92 -9.44 -2.17 -0.06
CA ASN A 92 -8.78 -2.90 1.00
C ASN A 92 -9.13 -2.23 2.31
N VAL A 93 -9.96 -2.90 3.10
CA VAL A 93 -10.29 -2.46 4.45
C VAL A 93 -9.12 -2.87 5.34
N HIS A 94 -8.06 -2.08 5.33
CA HIS A 94 -7.05 -2.17 6.38
C HIS A 94 -7.63 -1.53 7.63
N GLN A 95 -7.95 -2.39 8.60
CA GLN A 95 -8.45 -2.01 9.91
C GLN A 95 -7.33 -1.30 10.68
N THR A 96 -7.18 0.00 10.46
CA THR A 96 -6.12 0.80 11.08
C THR A 96 -6.41 1.05 12.56
N GLY A 97 -5.50 0.58 13.42
CA GLY A 97 -5.13 1.22 14.69
C GLY A 97 -5.99 0.92 15.92
N ALA A 98 -7.30 0.78 15.81
CA ALA A 98 -8.17 0.56 16.99
C ALA A 98 -8.23 -0.91 17.45
N GLN A 99 -7.73 -1.85 16.65
CA GLN A 99 -7.71 -3.27 17.01
C GLN A 99 -6.38 -3.75 17.60
N ILE A 100 -5.33 -2.93 17.68
CA ILE A 100 -4.10 -3.35 18.37
C ILE A 100 -4.35 -3.41 19.89
N SER A 101 -5.27 -2.59 20.41
CA SER A 101 -5.70 -2.61 21.81
C SER A 101 -6.82 -3.63 22.10
N GLN A 102 -7.59 -4.08 21.11
CA GLN A 102 -8.52 -5.23 21.26
C GLN A 102 -7.85 -6.58 20.99
N ALA A 103 -6.80 -6.62 20.15
CA ALA A 103 -5.93 -7.78 20.04
C ALA A 103 -5.15 -8.02 21.34
N ALA A 104 -4.85 -6.99 22.13
CA ALA A 104 -4.27 -7.17 23.46
C ALA A 104 -5.26 -7.79 24.47
N SER A 105 -6.57 -7.55 24.34
CA SER A 105 -7.61 -8.15 25.20
C SER A 105 -8.23 -9.43 24.65
N MET A 106 -7.97 -9.80 23.38
CA MET A 106 -8.25 -11.14 22.83
C MET A 106 -7.01 -12.05 22.79
N ALA A 107 -5.79 -11.50 22.84
CA ALA A 107 -4.56 -12.27 23.05
C ALA A 107 -4.55 -12.95 24.43
N SER A 108 -5.29 -12.43 25.41
CA SER A 108 -5.50 -13.09 26.71
C SER A 108 -6.59 -14.19 26.69
N MET A 109 -7.33 -14.38 25.58
CA MET A 109 -8.22 -15.54 25.39
C MET A 109 -7.83 -16.47 24.24
N SER A 110 -6.97 -16.03 23.30
CA SER A 110 -6.40 -16.86 22.23
C SER A 110 -5.00 -17.40 22.55
N ALA A 111 -4.46 -17.12 23.75
CA ALA A 111 -3.25 -17.76 24.27
C ALA A 111 -3.43 -19.27 24.58
N SER A 112 -4.59 -19.85 24.29
CA SER A 112 -4.89 -21.28 24.40
C SER A 112 -5.31 -21.94 23.08
N ALA A 113 -5.03 -21.33 21.92
CA ALA A 113 -5.10 -22.01 20.61
C ALA A 113 -3.71 -22.50 20.19
N SER A 114 -3.04 -23.23 21.07
CA SER A 114 -1.96 -24.16 20.77
C SER A 114 -2.52 -25.41 20.04
N HIS A 115 -3.14 -25.22 18.87
CA HIS A 115 -3.67 -26.32 18.06
C HIS A 115 -2.89 -26.41 16.75
N ALA A 116 -1.78 -27.15 16.82
CA ALA A 116 -0.98 -27.72 15.74
C ALA A 116 -1.05 -27.01 14.37
N GLU A 117 -0.20 -26.01 14.11
CA GLU A 117 -0.16 -25.36 12.79
C GLU A 117 0.63 -26.17 11.76
N LYS A 118 0.12 -26.22 10.52
CA LYS A 118 0.90 -26.67 9.37
C LYS A 118 1.60 -25.49 8.72
N ILE A 119 2.84 -25.68 8.29
CA ILE A 119 3.66 -24.69 7.60
C ILE A 119 3.93 -25.12 6.16
N CYS A 120 3.86 -24.17 5.23
CA CYS A 120 4.35 -24.36 3.87
C CYS A 120 5.89 -24.22 3.86
N PRO A 121 6.65 -25.23 3.41
CA PRO A 121 8.11 -25.17 3.38
C PRO A 121 8.65 -24.16 2.36
N SER A 122 7.87 -23.83 1.34
CA SER A 122 8.31 -22.94 0.26
C SER A 122 8.08 -21.45 0.55
N CYS A 123 7.03 -21.10 1.31
CA CYS A 123 6.69 -19.71 1.59
C CYS A 123 6.59 -19.34 3.08
N SER A 124 6.87 -20.29 3.97
CA SER A 124 6.86 -20.16 5.43
C SER A 124 5.55 -19.65 6.06
N ARG A 125 4.46 -19.59 5.30
CA ARG A 125 3.13 -19.27 5.83
C ARG A 125 2.57 -20.43 6.65
N ARG A 126 1.88 -20.07 7.74
CA ARG A 126 1.14 -20.97 8.63
C ARG A 126 -0.30 -21.10 8.15
N TYR A 127 -0.84 -22.30 8.32
CA TYR A 127 -2.17 -22.69 7.90
C TYR A 127 -2.82 -23.53 9.00
N ASP A 128 -4.15 -23.53 9.00
CA ASP A 128 -4.96 -24.38 9.85
C ASP A 128 -4.75 -25.87 9.52
N LEU A 129 -4.97 -26.75 10.51
CA LEU A 129 -4.87 -28.21 10.44
C LEU A 129 -5.66 -28.84 9.29
N VAL A 130 -6.80 -28.22 8.96
CA VAL A 130 -7.70 -28.73 7.92
C VAL A 130 -7.10 -28.54 6.52
N ALA A 131 -6.23 -27.55 6.33
CA ALA A 131 -5.58 -27.32 5.04
C ALA A 131 -4.51 -28.40 4.77
N GLN A 132 -4.50 -28.95 3.56
CA GLN A 132 -3.53 -29.97 3.13
C GLN A 132 -2.49 -29.42 2.15
N VAL A 133 -2.84 -28.36 1.41
CA VAL A 133 -2.04 -27.76 0.35
C VAL A 133 -2.03 -26.24 0.45
N CYS A 134 -0.91 -25.65 0.07
CA CYS A 134 -0.75 -24.21 0.03
C CYS A 134 -1.54 -23.60 -1.14
N GLY A 135 -2.42 -22.64 -0.87
CA GLY A 135 -3.22 -21.97 -1.91
C GLY A 135 -2.43 -21.09 -2.88
N ARG A 136 -1.11 -20.95 -2.70
CA ARG A 136 -0.25 -20.13 -3.59
C ARG A 136 0.49 -20.97 -4.63
N ASP A 137 1.04 -22.10 -4.22
CA ASP A 137 1.97 -22.93 -5.00
C ASP A 137 1.58 -24.42 -5.01
N GLY A 138 0.50 -24.80 -4.30
CA GLY A 138 -0.02 -26.17 -4.26
C GLY A 138 0.86 -27.15 -3.47
N THR A 139 1.91 -26.68 -2.81
CA THR A 139 2.82 -27.52 -2.03
C THR A 139 2.11 -28.11 -0.81
N ALA A 140 2.43 -29.36 -0.46
CA ALA A 140 1.89 -30.03 0.71
C ALA A 140 2.35 -29.34 1.99
N LEU A 141 1.39 -29.07 2.89
CA LEU A 141 1.65 -28.40 4.15
C LEU A 141 2.17 -29.41 5.18
N VAL A 142 3.27 -29.06 5.87
CA VAL A 142 3.93 -29.95 6.83
C VAL A 142 3.57 -29.50 8.24
N SER A 143 3.08 -30.41 9.09
CA SER A 143 2.85 -30.14 10.50
C SER A 143 4.18 -29.96 11.22
N VAL A 144 4.35 -28.83 11.91
CA VAL A 144 5.49 -28.62 12.79
C VAL A 144 5.03 -29.00 14.19
N ASN A 145 5.55 -30.13 14.67
CA ASN A 145 5.31 -30.61 16.04
C ASN A 145 6.45 -30.10 16.94
#